data_AF-A0A9D9QQA3-F1
#
_entry.id   AF-A0A9D9QQA3-F1
#
_cell.length_a   1.000
_cell.length_b   1.000
_cell.length_c   1.000
_cell.angle_alpha   90.00
_cell.angle_beta   90.00
_cell.angle_gamma   90.00
#
_symmetry.space_group_name_H-M   'P 1'
#
loop_
_entity.id
_entity.type
_entity.pdbx_description
1 polymer ?
#
loop_
_entity_poly.entity_id
_entity_poly.type
_entity_poly.pdbx_seq_one_letter_code
_entity_poly.pdbx_strand_id
1 'polypeptide(L)'
;MPRLASNGGDRSFESLVASVSRDIRPRSVLDEWIRLGVVRINEADQVELQEQAFIPRHGEAEKLAYYGLNLGDHITAATDNVLEVGRPWFERSVHHQGLSEGEVEALREKAAALGMTLLQDLHQQASSPHCDEQVKDRRFTCGVYFYSAPEDGEASQ
;
A
#
# COMPACT_ATOMS: atom_id res chain seq x y z
N MET A 1 -10.28 15.38 -7.59
CA MET A 1 -10.44 16.67 -6.87
C MET A 1 -9.85 17.80 -7.72
N PRO A 2 -10.43 19.01 -7.79
CA PRO A 2 -9.85 20.13 -8.55
C PRO A 2 -8.40 20.43 -8.15
N ARG A 3 -7.54 20.73 -9.14
CA ARG A 3 -6.13 21.05 -8.88
C ARG A 3 -5.95 22.39 -8.16
N LEU A 4 -6.59 23.44 -8.66
CA LEU A 4 -6.43 24.83 -8.19
C LEU A 4 -7.49 25.23 -7.17
N ALA A 5 -7.10 26.05 -6.20
CA ALA A 5 -8.04 26.68 -5.25
C ALA A 5 -9.03 27.62 -5.95
N SER A 6 -8.66 28.23 -7.08
CA SER A 6 -9.57 29.04 -7.90
C SER A 6 -10.76 28.25 -8.44
N ASN A 7 -10.61 26.94 -8.63
CA ASN A 7 -11.62 26.09 -9.25
C ASN A 7 -12.35 25.20 -8.22
N GLY A 8 -11.75 24.96 -7.06
CA GLY A 8 -12.29 24.04 -6.04
C GLY A 8 -12.35 24.58 -4.61
N GLY A 9 -11.93 25.83 -4.38
CA GLY A 9 -11.86 26.45 -3.05
C GLY A 9 -11.11 25.58 -2.04
N ASP A 10 -11.70 25.38 -0.87
CA ASP A 10 -11.14 24.56 0.22
C ASP A 10 -11.08 23.06 -0.11
N ARG A 11 -11.81 22.59 -1.13
CA ARG A 11 -11.80 21.20 -1.61
C ARG A 11 -10.96 21.06 -2.88
N SER A 12 -9.80 21.71 -2.90
CA SER A 12 -8.81 21.62 -3.98
C SER A 12 -7.51 20.98 -3.49
N PHE A 13 -6.70 20.50 -4.43
CA PHE A 13 -5.37 19.96 -4.12
C PHE A 13 -4.46 21.03 -3.48
N GLU A 14 -4.48 22.26 -4.00
CA GLU A 14 -3.73 23.38 -3.42
C GLU A 14 -4.10 23.63 -1.96
N SER A 15 -5.40 23.67 -1.66
CA SER A 15 -5.90 23.87 -0.29
C SER A 15 -5.57 22.69 0.63
N LEU A 16 -5.59 21.45 0.11
CA LEU A 16 -5.17 20.25 0.85
C LEU A 16 -3.67 20.30 1.22
N VAL A 17 -2.80 20.67 0.28
CA VAL A 17 -1.36 20.77 0.59
C VAL A 17 -1.11 21.90 1.60
N ALA A 18 -1.76 23.05 1.41
CA ALA A 18 -1.62 24.20 2.29
C ALA A 18 -2.13 23.95 3.72
N SER A 19 -3.08 23.02 3.91
CA SER A 19 -3.57 22.64 5.23
C SER A 19 -2.61 21.73 6.00
N VAL A 20 -1.75 20.99 5.28
CA VAL A 20 -0.76 20.08 5.87
C VAL A 20 0.59 20.76 6.08
N SER A 21 1.06 21.57 5.13
CA SER A 21 2.35 22.26 5.21
C SER A 21 2.34 23.61 4.51
N ARG A 22 2.94 24.62 5.16
CA ARG A 22 3.11 25.97 4.59
C ARG A 22 4.45 26.17 3.88
N ASP A 23 5.41 25.28 4.10
CA ASP A 23 6.78 25.44 3.60
C ASP A 23 7.00 24.80 2.22
N ILE A 24 6.03 24.00 1.75
CA ILE A 24 6.13 23.28 0.49
C ILE A 24 5.09 23.83 -0.50
N ARG A 25 5.55 24.17 -1.71
CA ARG A 25 4.65 24.64 -2.77
C ARG A 25 3.78 23.49 -3.27
N PRO A 26 2.43 23.66 -3.38
CA PRO A 26 1.55 22.60 -3.88
C PRO A 26 1.96 22.03 -5.23
N ARG A 27 2.42 22.88 -6.15
CA ARG A 27 2.92 22.45 -7.45
C ARG A 27 4.08 21.46 -7.34
N SER A 28 5.03 21.70 -6.43
CA SER A 28 6.17 20.79 -6.24
C SER A 28 5.72 19.42 -5.72
N VAL A 29 4.73 19.39 -4.83
CA VAL A 29 4.15 18.12 -4.35
C VAL A 29 3.44 17.40 -5.49
N LEU A 30 2.64 18.12 -6.28
CA LEU A 30 1.90 17.53 -7.40
C LEU A 30 2.84 16.96 -8.46
N ASP A 31 3.86 17.72 -8.87
CA ASP A 31 4.83 17.29 -9.87
C ASP A 31 5.56 16.03 -9.39
N GLU A 32 5.92 15.97 -8.11
CA GLU A 32 6.56 14.79 -7.52
C GLU A 32 5.61 13.59 -7.42
N TRP A 33 4.35 13.79 -7.03
CA TRP A 33 3.36 12.71 -6.95
C TRP A 33 2.98 12.17 -8.33
N ILE A 34 2.97 13.01 -9.37
CA ILE A 34 2.84 12.55 -10.76
C ILE A 34 4.09 11.77 -11.16
N ARG A 35 5.29 12.28 -10.86
CA ARG A 35 6.56 11.59 -11.14
C ARG A 35 6.67 10.23 -10.44
N LEU A 36 6.14 10.10 -9.23
CA LEU A 36 6.08 8.86 -8.47
C LEU A 36 4.89 7.96 -8.88
N GLY A 37 4.00 8.46 -9.74
CA GLY A 37 2.81 7.74 -10.22
C GLY A 37 1.73 7.53 -9.15
N VAL A 38 1.77 8.31 -8.07
CA VAL A 38 0.80 8.32 -6.96
C VAL A 38 -0.51 8.94 -7.42
N VAL A 39 -0.44 10.00 -8.24
CA VAL A 39 -1.62 10.68 -8.79
C VAL A 39 -1.48 10.89 -10.29
N ARG A 40 -2.61 11.12 -10.97
CA ARG A 40 -2.67 11.65 -12.34
C ARG A 40 -3.57 12.88 -12.41
N ILE A 41 -3.43 13.66 -13.47
CA ILE A 41 -4.40 14.70 -13.84
C ILE A 41 -5.31 14.13 -14.93
N ASN A 42 -6.62 14.15 -14.71
CA ASN A 42 -7.60 13.71 -15.69
C ASN A 42 -7.93 14.81 -16.71
N GLU A 43 -8.77 14.49 -17.70
CA GLU A 43 -9.18 15.42 -18.77
C GLU A 43 -9.91 16.68 -18.24
N ALA A 44 -10.44 16.63 -17.02
CA ALA A 44 -11.14 17.74 -16.37
C ALA A 44 -10.23 18.61 -15.47
N ASP A 45 -8.89 18.52 -15.61
CA ASP A 45 -7.89 19.18 -14.75
C ASP A 45 -8.09 18.86 -13.24
N GLN A 46 -8.49 17.62 -12.95
CA GLN A 46 -8.63 17.12 -11.59
C GLN A 46 -7.53 16.13 -11.25
N VAL A 47 -7.02 16.24 -10.03
CA VAL A 47 -6.09 15.28 -9.43
C VAL A 47 -6.86 14.03 -9.00
N GLU A 48 -6.44 12.89 -9.51
CA GLU A 48 -6.96 11.55 -9.18
C GLU A 48 -5.87 10.70 -8.56
N LEU A 49 -6.17 10.06 -7.42
CA LEU A 49 -5.29 9.07 -6.81
C LEU A 49 -5.25 7.81 -7.67
N GLN A 50 -4.07 7.23 -7.81
CA GLN A 50 -3.88 5.92 -8.44
C GLN A 50 -4.06 4.82 -7.39
N GLU A 51 -4.89 3.82 -7.67
CA GLU A 51 -5.18 2.69 -6.75
C GLU A 51 -3.93 1.90 -6.32
N GLN A 52 -2.83 2.00 -7.07
CA GLN A 52 -1.57 1.31 -6.80
C GLN A 52 -0.55 2.15 -6.03
N ALA A 53 -0.96 3.26 -5.39
CA ALA A 53 -0.07 4.20 -4.70
C ALA A 53 0.76 3.61 -3.54
N PHE A 54 0.50 2.36 -3.15
CA PHE A 54 1.23 1.66 -2.07
C PHE A 54 2.55 1.01 -2.53
N ILE A 55 2.80 0.92 -3.84
CA ILE A 55 4.03 0.35 -4.39
C ILE A 55 4.78 1.47 -5.13
N PRO A 56 6.06 1.74 -4.82
CA PRO A 56 6.86 2.71 -5.57
C PRO A 56 6.88 2.36 -7.07
N ARG A 57 6.37 3.24 -7.93
CA ARG A 57 6.35 3.01 -9.39
C ARG A 57 7.67 3.35 -10.07
N HIS A 58 8.39 4.35 -9.53
CA HIS A 58 9.65 4.86 -10.09
C HIS A 58 10.78 4.81 -9.05
N GLY A 59 12.00 4.62 -9.54
CA GLY A 59 13.21 4.55 -8.72
C GLY A 59 13.51 3.14 -8.21
N GLU A 60 14.64 2.57 -8.66
CA GLU A 60 15.08 1.23 -8.24
C GLU A 60 15.41 1.18 -6.76
N ALA A 61 16.00 2.25 -6.22
CA ALA A 61 16.36 2.35 -4.81
C ALA A 61 15.13 2.30 -3.90
N GLU A 62 14.07 3.04 -4.23
CA GLU A 62 12.82 3.06 -3.48
C GLU A 62 12.09 1.71 -3.55
N LYS A 63 12.08 1.07 -4.72
CA LYS A 63 11.54 -0.29 -4.89
C LYS A 63 12.29 -1.32 -4.05
N LEU A 64 13.63 -1.27 -4.06
CA LEU A 64 14.47 -2.17 -3.27
C LEU A 64 14.32 -1.92 -1.77
N ALA A 65 14.22 -0.67 -1.34
CA ALA A 65 13.96 -0.32 0.04
C ALA A 65 12.61 -0.86 0.52
N TYR A 66 11.54 -0.64 -0.26
CA TYR A 66 10.21 -1.19 0.03
C TYR A 66 10.20 -2.72 0.05
N TYR A 67 10.83 -3.35 -0.94
CA TYR A 67 10.99 -4.80 -1.02
C TYR A 67 11.70 -5.35 0.21
N GLY A 68 12.84 -4.77 0.59
CA GLY A 68 13.62 -5.20 1.75
C GLY A 68 12.86 -5.06 3.06
N LEU A 69 12.11 -3.96 3.23
CA LEU A 69 11.27 -3.75 4.41
C LEU A 69 10.16 -4.81 4.50
N ASN A 70 9.37 -4.96 3.44
CA ASN A 70 8.22 -5.86 3.45
C ASN A 70 8.63 -7.33 3.57
N LEU A 71 9.64 -7.75 2.81
CA LEU A 71 10.13 -9.13 2.86
C LEU A 71 10.84 -9.43 4.18
N GLY A 72 11.65 -8.50 4.68
CA GLY A 72 12.38 -8.67 5.93
C GLY A 72 11.43 -8.89 7.13
N ASP A 73 10.36 -8.12 7.19
CA ASP A 73 9.34 -8.26 8.24
C ASP A 73 8.61 -9.60 8.16
N HIS A 74 8.21 -10.02 6.96
CA HIS A 74 7.53 -11.30 6.78
C HIS A 74 8.42 -12.48 7.14
N ILE A 75 9.68 -12.49 6.68
CA ILE A 75 10.66 -13.51 7.05
C ILE A 75 10.89 -13.54 8.55
N THR A 76 11.01 -12.38 9.20
CA THR A 76 11.18 -12.30 10.65
C THR A 76 9.99 -12.92 11.37
N ALA A 77 8.76 -12.53 10.99
CA ALA A 77 7.54 -13.07 11.59
C ALA A 77 7.42 -14.59 11.41
N ALA A 78 7.71 -15.10 10.20
CA ALA A 78 7.69 -16.53 9.92
C ALA A 78 8.80 -17.28 10.70
N THR A 79 9.99 -16.71 10.80
CA THR A 79 11.13 -17.30 11.51
C THR A 79 10.86 -17.38 13.02
N ASP A 80 10.40 -16.29 13.62
CA ASP A 80 10.03 -16.25 15.04
C ASP A 80 8.95 -17.29 15.36
N ASN A 81 7.98 -17.47 14.46
CA ASN A 81 6.94 -18.49 14.60
C ASN A 81 7.52 -19.92 14.58
N VAL A 82 8.47 -20.22 13.70
CA VAL A 82 9.14 -21.53 13.62
C VAL A 82 10.02 -21.78 14.84
N LEU A 83 10.70 -20.74 15.33
CA LEU A 83 11.59 -20.83 16.50
C LEU A 83 10.84 -20.71 17.83
N GLU A 84 9.51 -20.55 17.81
CA GLU A 84 8.64 -20.33 18.97
C GLU A 84 9.11 -19.16 19.87
N VAL A 85 9.64 -18.11 19.27
CA VAL A 85 10.16 -16.93 19.99
C VAL A 85 9.03 -15.97 20.30
N GLY A 86 8.78 -15.75 21.60
CA GLY A 86 7.81 -14.75 22.05
C GLY A 86 6.36 -15.14 21.77
N ARG A 87 5.52 -14.15 21.47
CA ARG A 87 4.11 -14.38 21.11
C ARG A 87 4.02 -14.68 19.61
N PRO A 88 3.29 -15.72 19.18
CA PRO A 88 3.15 -16.02 17.75
C PRO A 88 2.63 -14.83 16.95
N TRP A 89 3.31 -14.53 15.86
CA TRP A 89 2.90 -13.55 14.87
C TRP A 89 1.74 -14.10 14.02
N PHE A 90 0.86 -13.22 13.57
CA PHE A 90 -0.18 -13.59 12.61
C PHE A 90 0.43 -13.73 11.21
N GLU A 91 0.80 -14.95 10.86
CA GLU A 91 1.36 -15.34 9.56
C GLU A 91 0.53 -16.52 9.05
N ARG A 92 -0.31 -16.28 8.03
CA ARG A 92 -1.32 -17.23 7.51
C ARG A 92 -1.54 -16.98 6.02
N SER A 93 -1.71 -18.07 5.27
CA SER A 93 -1.99 -18.05 3.83
C SER A 93 -3.08 -19.06 3.48
N VAL A 94 -3.86 -18.74 2.44
CA VAL A 94 -4.81 -19.68 1.82
C VAL A 94 -4.11 -20.35 0.64
N HIS A 95 -4.18 -21.68 0.56
CA HIS A 95 -3.57 -22.47 -0.50
C HIS A 95 -4.64 -23.30 -1.22
N HIS A 96 -4.61 -23.28 -2.56
CA HIS A 96 -5.52 -24.05 -3.41
C HIS A 96 -4.79 -24.49 -4.70
N GLN A 97 -5.21 -25.62 -5.26
CA GLN A 97 -4.70 -26.21 -6.51
C GLN A 97 -5.85 -26.40 -7.50
N GLY A 98 -5.54 -26.57 -8.79
CA GLY A 98 -6.53 -26.89 -9.82
C GLY A 98 -7.51 -25.76 -10.13
N LEU A 99 -7.08 -24.49 -9.97
CA LEU A 99 -7.86 -23.33 -10.37
C LEU A 99 -7.64 -23.04 -11.86
N SER A 100 -8.72 -22.75 -12.58
CA SER A 100 -8.63 -22.18 -13.92
C SER A 100 -8.11 -20.73 -13.89
N GLU A 101 -7.63 -20.25 -15.03
CA GLU A 101 -7.17 -18.86 -15.17
C GLU A 101 -8.26 -17.84 -14.80
N GLY A 102 -9.52 -18.10 -15.18
CA GLY A 102 -10.65 -17.24 -14.83
C GLY A 102 -10.96 -17.22 -13.33
N GLU A 103 -10.78 -18.34 -12.64
CA GLU A 103 -10.94 -18.40 -11.18
C GLU A 103 -9.81 -17.68 -10.44
N VAL A 104 -8.57 -17.81 -10.93
CA VAL A 104 -7.42 -17.06 -10.40
C VAL A 104 -7.65 -15.56 -10.54
N GLU A 105 -8.18 -15.10 -11.68
CA GLU A 105 -8.44 -13.67 -11.89
C GLU A 105 -9.58 -13.15 -11.00
N ALA A 106 -10.65 -13.92 -10.84
CA ALA A 106 -11.72 -13.57 -9.90
C ALA A 106 -11.21 -13.48 -8.44
N LEU A 107 -10.29 -14.38 -8.04
CA LEU A 107 -9.65 -14.32 -6.73
C LEU A 107 -8.69 -13.13 -6.60
N ARG A 108 -7.95 -12.78 -7.67
CA ARG A 108 -7.08 -11.60 -7.73
C ARG A 108 -7.85 -10.33 -7.42
N GLU A 109 -8.95 -10.09 -8.15
CA GLU A 109 -9.78 -8.90 -7.95
C GLU A 109 -10.34 -8.84 -6.52
N LYS A 110 -10.86 -9.97 -6.02
CA LYS A 110 -11.42 -10.08 -4.68
C LYS A 110 -10.37 -9.85 -3.59
N ALA A 111 -9.19 -10.46 -3.73
CA ALA A 111 -8.09 -10.30 -2.77
C ALA A 111 -7.58 -8.85 -2.75
N ALA A 112 -7.47 -8.19 -3.91
CA ALA A 112 -7.08 -6.79 -3.99
C ALA A 112 -8.09 -5.87 -3.28
N ALA A 113 -9.39 -6.05 -3.52
CA ALA A 113 -10.43 -5.24 -2.89
C ALA A 113 -10.47 -5.42 -1.36
N LEU A 114 -10.45 -6.67 -0.88
CA LEU A 114 -10.46 -6.97 0.56
C LEU A 114 -9.17 -6.50 1.24
N GLY A 115 -8.02 -6.75 0.61
CA GLY A 115 -6.73 -6.31 1.10
C GLY A 115 -6.64 -4.80 1.23
N MET A 116 -7.09 -4.06 0.21
CA MET A 116 -7.08 -2.59 0.26
C MET A 116 -7.97 -2.04 1.38
N THR A 117 -9.16 -2.62 1.55
CA THR A 117 -10.07 -2.26 2.64
C THR A 117 -9.40 -2.45 4.00
N LEU A 118 -8.74 -3.59 4.23
CA LEU A 118 -8.01 -3.88 5.46
C LEU A 118 -6.87 -2.89 5.70
N LEU A 119 -6.04 -2.65 4.68
CA LEU A 119 -4.86 -1.77 4.81
C LEU A 119 -5.26 -0.32 5.09
N GLN A 120 -6.34 0.17 4.48
CA GLN A 120 -6.87 1.50 4.73
C GLN A 120 -7.40 1.66 6.15
N ASP A 121 -8.15 0.67 6.66
CA ASP A 121 -8.65 0.68 8.04
C ASP A 121 -7.50 0.70 9.06
N LEU A 122 -6.52 -0.21 8.91
CA LEU A 122 -5.34 -0.26 9.78
C LEU A 122 -4.54 1.04 9.73
N HIS A 123 -4.36 1.62 8.54
CA HIS A 123 -3.66 2.90 8.38
C HIS A 123 -4.40 4.04 9.08
N GLN A 124 -5.73 4.11 8.95
CA GLN A 124 -6.54 5.13 9.60
C GLN A 124 -6.46 5.02 11.13
N GLN A 125 -6.50 3.80 11.68
CA GLN A 125 -6.36 3.57 13.11
C GLN A 125 -4.95 3.95 13.61
N ALA A 126 -3.90 3.53 12.90
CA ALA A 126 -2.52 3.86 13.27
C ALA A 126 -2.19 5.35 13.17
N SER A 127 -2.77 6.06 12.20
CA SER A 127 -2.53 7.49 11.96
C SER A 127 -3.41 8.42 12.80
N SER A 128 -4.38 7.88 13.55
CA SER A 128 -5.27 8.69 14.38
C SER A 128 -4.46 9.43 15.46
N PRO A 129 -4.77 10.71 15.74
CA PRO A 129 -4.06 11.44 16.79
C PRO A 129 -4.38 10.85 18.17
N HIS A 130 -3.39 10.21 18.78
CA HIS A 130 -3.50 9.68 20.14
C HIS A 130 -3.16 10.81 21.13
N CYS A 131 -4.03 11.08 22.10
CA CYS A 131 -3.85 12.11 23.13
C CYS A 131 -2.91 11.69 24.28
N ASP A 132 -2.18 10.59 24.14
CA ASP A 132 -1.42 9.99 25.24
C ASP A 132 0.07 10.34 25.17
N GLU A 133 0.69 10.63 26.32
CA GLU A 133 2.11 11.01 26.46
C GLU A 133 3.09 9.83 26.34
N GLN A 134 2.59 8.66 25.92
CA GLN A 134 3.39 7.44 25.84
C GLN A 134 4.44 7.50 24.71
N VAL A 135 5.62 6.93 25.00
CA VAL A 135 6.70 6.78 24.02
C VAL A 135 6.26 5.83 22.90
N LYS A 136 6.26 6.32 21.66
CA LYS A 136 5.88 5.55 20.46
C LYS A 136 7.13 4.96 19.80
N ASP A 137 7.64 3.85 20.33
CA ASP A 137 8.85 3.17 19.85
C ASP A 137 8.60 1.91 19.00
N ARG A 138 7.33 1.58 18.76
CA ARG A 138 6.93 0.38 18.02
C ARG A 138 6.64 0.69 16.57
N ARG A 139 7.22 -0.14 15.70
CA ARG A 139 6.90 -0.20 14.28
C ARG A 139 5.85 -1.29 14.06
N PHE A 140 4.88 -1.00 13.21
CA PHE A 140 3.84 -1.94 12.79
C PHE A 140 3.88 -2.09 11.27
N THR A 141 3.87 -3.34 10.82
CA THR A 141 3.77 -3.69 9.40
C THR A 141 2.66 -4.72 9.24
N CYS A 142 1.73 -4.46 8.32
CA CYS A 142 0.76 -5.44 7.84
C CYS A 142 0.76 -5.35 6.31
N GLY A 143 1.14 -6.44 5.65
CA GLY A 143 1.19 -6.55 4.20
C GLY A 143 0.18 -7.57 3.72
N VAL A 144 -0.39 -7.31 2.54
CA VAL A 144 -1.24 -8.28 1.83
C VAL A 144 -0.61 -8.53 0.47
N TYR A 145 -0.45 -9.79 0.12
CA TYR A 145 -0.02 -10.22 -1.20
C TYR A 145 -0.84 -11.44 -1.61
N PHE A 146 -0.86 -11.70 -2.91
CA PHE A 146 -1.30 -12.98 -3.45
C PHE A 146 -0.28 -13.37 -4.54
N TYR A 147 -0.15 -14.66 -4.77
CA TYR A 147 0.74 -15.20 -5.79
C TYR A 147 0.00 -16.34 -6.50
N SER A 148 0.14 -16.38 -7.81
CA SER A 148 -0.38 -17.45 -8.64
C SER A 148 0.69 -17.79 -9.68
N ALA A 149 0.96 -19.08 -9.83
CA ALA A 149 1.77 -19.61 -10.91
C ALA A 149 1.01 -20.77 -11.56
N PRO A 150 1.31 -21.10 -12.83
CA PRO A 150 0.93 -22.40 -13.36
C PRO A 150 1.42 -23.49 -12.41
N GLU A 151 0.63 -24.54 -12.24
CA GLU A 151 1.14 -25.74 -11.60
C GLU A 151 2.26 -26.28 -12.48
N ASP A 152 3.46 -26.43 -11.91
CA ASP A 152 4.49 -27.25 -12.53
C ASP A 152 3.85 -28.61 -12.71
N GLY A 153 3.49 -28.93 -13.96
CA GLY A 153 2.97 -30.25 -14.28
C GLY A 153 4.02 -31.23 -13.80
N GLU A 154 3.75 -31.96 -12.72
CA GLU A 154 4.59 -33.06 -12.32
C GLU A 154 4.72 -33.94 -13.55
N ALA A 155 5.92 -33.93 -14.15
CA ALA A 155 6.33 -35.03 -14.98
C ALA A 155 6.31 -36.24 -14.03
N SER A 156 5.19 -36.98 -14.04
CA SER A 156 5.10 -38.27 -13.39
C SER A 156 6.34 -39.08 -13.74
N GLN A 157 7.15 -39.37 -12.73
CA GLN A 157 8.08 -40.49 -12.72
C GLN A 157 7.80 -41.32 -11.48
#